data_AF-Q9W0N6-F1
#
_entry.id   AF-Q9W0N6-F1
#
_cell.length_a   1.000
_cell.length_b   1.000
_cell.length_c   1.000
_cell.angle_alpha   90.00
_cell.angle_beta   90.00
_cell.angle_gamma   90.00
#
_symmetry.space_group_name_H-M   'P 1'
#
loop_
_entity.id
_entity.type
_entity.pdbx_description
1 polymer ?
#
loop_
_entity_poly.entity_id
_entity_poly.type
_entity_poly.pdbx_seq_one_letter_code
_entity_poly.pdbx_strand_id
1 'polypeptide(L)'
;MSLLEQYEQQYATLIAEITAHIGRLQQQNNNSERHDLCSKIDSSLPEAQELLEQMGLEVRELNPGLRSSFNGKLQVAQAELKRLQAEYRLTKDKQRSQANTFTTLDLGDSYEDVSISTDQRQRLLDNSERIERTGNRLTEGYRVALETEQLGAQVLNDLHHQRETLQGARARLRETNAELGRASRTLNTMMLRALREKVVLYGVGVCFVVAVGVSLYLTFAPSSSSTASS
;
A
#
# COMPACT_ATOMS: atom_id res chain seq x y z
N MET A 1 3.21 -19.18 7.14
CA MET A 1 3.07 -17.97 6.33
C MET A 1 1.61 -17.84 5.96
N SER A 2 1.06 -16.64 6.03
CA SER A 2 -0.29 -16.39 5.51
C SER A 2 -0.29 -16.54 3.98
N LEU A 3 -1.43 -16.89 3.38
CA LEU A 3 -1.56 -16.99 1.92
C LEU A 3 -1.15 -15.67 1.22
N LEU A 4 -1.45 -14.54 1.87
CA LEU A 4 -1.08 -13.21 1.42
C LEU A 4 0.45 -12.97 1.41
N GLU A 5 1.18 -13.45 2.41
CA GLU A 5 2.65 -13.36 2.44
C GLU A 5 3.27 -14.16 1.29
N GLN A 6 2.67 -15.30 0.92
CA GLN A 6 3.15 -16.10 -0.22
C GLN A 6 2.95 -15.35 -1.53
N TYR A 7 1.79 -14.71 -1.73
CA TYR A 7 1.55 -13.88 -2.91
C TYR A 7 2.45 -12.63 -2.94
N GLU A 8 2.67 -11.96 -1.79
CA GLU A 8 3.60 -10.82 -1.69
C GLU A 8 5.03 -11.24 -2.07
N GLN A 9 5.47 -12.41 -1.62
CA GLN A 9 6.79 -12.95 -1.97
C GLN A 9 6.90 -13.31 -3.45
N GLN A 10 5.90 -14.00 -4.02
CA GLN A 10 5.86 -14.36 -5.44
C GLN A 10 5.84 -13.12 -6.34
N TYR A 11 5.06 -12.11 -5.96
CA TYR A 11 5.00 -10.84 -6.67
C TYR A 11 6.35 -10.11 -6.62
N ALA A 12 7.01 -10.06 -5.45
CA ALA A 12 8.32 -9.44 -5.30
C ALA A 12 9.41 -10.13 -6.13
N THR A 13 9.41 -11.48 -6.19
CA THR A 13 10.35 -12.22 -7.05
C THR A 13 10.12 -11.91 -8.52
N LEU A 14 8.85 -11.84 -8.93
CA LEU A 14 8.50 -11.64 -10.32
C LEU A 14 8.79 -10.21 -10.80
N ILE A 15 8.57 -9.18 -9.99
CA ILE A 15 9.02 -7.81 -10.32
C ILE A 15 10.53 -7.75 -10.47
N ALA A 16 11.27 -8.40 -9.57
CA ALA A 16 12.73 -8.41 -9.62
C ALA A 16 13.23 -9.06 -10.92
N GLU A 17 12.60 -10.16 -11.35
CA GLU A 17 12.87 -10.81 -12.63
C GLU A 17 12.55 -9.91 -13.83
N ILE A 18 11.37 -9.28 -13.86
CA ILE A 18 11.00 -8.35 -14.96
C ILE A 18 12.01 -7.20 -15.03
N THR A 19 12.35 -6.59 -13.89
CA THR A 19 13.30 -5.47 -13.83
C THR A 19 14.68 -5.90 -14.32
N ALA A 20 15.15 -7.09 -13.91
CA ALA A 20 16.41 -7.65 -14.38
C ALA A 20 16.39 -7.95 -15.89
N HIS A 21 15.28 -8.47 -16.42
CA HIS A 21 15.12 -8.73 -17.85
C HIS A 21 15.07 -7.43 -18.66
N ILE A 22 14.39 -6.39 -18.20
CA ILE A 22 14.38 -5.07 -18.85
C ILE A 22 15.79 -4.49 -18.88
N GLY A 23 16.54 -4.55 -17.76
CA GLY A 23 17.92 -4.09 -17.70
C GLY A 23 18.85 -4.86 -18.67
N ARG A 24 18.73 -6.19 -18.73
CA ARG A 24 19.46 -7.02 -19.71
C ARG A 24 19.05 -6.70 -21.14
N LEU A 25 17.75 -6.48 -21.39
CA LEU A 25 17.23 -6.10 -22.70
C LEU A 25 17.76 -4.73 -23.14
N GLN A 26 18.11 -3.80 -22.25
CA GLN A 26 18.73 -2.53 -22.64
C GLN A 26 20.20 -2.68 -23.05
N GLN A 27 20.92 -3.66 -22.49
CA GLN A 27 22.36 -3.85 -22.74
C GLN A 27 22.68 -4.82 -23.89
N GLN A 28 21.74 -5.69 -24.25
CA GLN A 28 21.99 -6.74 -25.24
C GLN A 28 21.81 -6.26 -26.68
N ASN A 29 22.78 -6.50 -27.57
CA ASN A 29 22.67 -6.21 -29.00
C ASN A 29 22.21 -7.42 -29.83
N ASN A 30 22.26 -8.64 -29.27
CA ASN A 30 21.93 -9.87 -30.00
C ASN A 30 20.41 -10.02 -30.17
N ASN A 31 19.91 -9.93 -31.41
CA ASN A 31 18.47 -10.03 -31.70
C ASN A 31 17.80 -11.31 -31.19
N SER A 32 18.48 -12.46 -31.21
CA SER A 32 17.91 -13.74 -30.75
C SER A 32 17.71 -13.79 -29.23
N GLU A 33 18.73 -13.42 -28.46
CA GLU A 33 18.65 -13.36 -26.99
C GLU A 33 17.65 -12.29 -26.53
N ARG A 34 17.58 -11.16 -27.26
CA ARG A 34 16.58 -10.13 -27.02
C ARG A 34 15.16 -10.64 -27.25
N HIS A 35 14.92 -11.41 -28.32
CA HIS A 35 13.60 -11.98 -28.59
C HIS A 35 13.18 -12.93 -27.46
N ASP A 36 14.09 -13.76 -26.96
CA ASP A 36 13.86 -14.62 -25.80
C ASP A 36 13.56 -13.82 -24.52
N LEU A 37 14.33 -12.75 -24.24
CA LEU A 37 14.07 -11.84 -23.12
C LEU A 37 12.72 -11.13 -23.24
N CYS A 38 12.37 -10.64 -24.43
CA CYS A 38 11.05 -10.05 -24.70
C CYS A 38 9.93 -11.07 -24.46
N SER A 39 10.08 -12.31 -24.93
CA SER A 39 9.09 -13.37 -24.71
C SER A 39 8.92 -13.69 -23.23
N LYS A 40 10.01 -13.69 -22.44
CA LYS A 40 9.98 -13.91 -20.98
C LYS A 40 9.33 -12.74 -20.23
N ILE A 41 9.57 -11.51 -20.66
CA ILE A 41 8.90 -10.33 -20.10
C ILE A 41 7.40 -10.36 -20.47
N ASP A 42 7.08 -10.68 -21.74
CA ASP A 42 5.70 -10.77 -22.23
C ASP A 42 4.90 -11.87 -21.50
N SER A 43 5.53 -12.95 -21.01
CA SER A 43 4.88 -13.99 -20.20
C SER A 43 4.80 -13.66 -18.71
N SER A 44 5.82 -13.00 -18.14
CA SER A 44 5.83 -12.64 -16.71
C SER A 44 4.91 -11.45 -16.38
N LEU A 45 4.73 -10.51 -17.32
CA LEU A 45 3.80 -9.38 -17.15
C LEU A 45 2.35 -9.80 -16.81
N PRO A 46 1.70 -10.70 -17.56
CA PRO A 46 0.35 -11.15 -17.21
C PRO A 46 0.33 -11.99 -15.92
N GLU A 47 1.37 -12.78 -15.64
CA GLU A 47 1.49 -13.54 -14.39
C GLU A 47 1.56 -12.59 -13.17
N ALA A 48 2.29 -11.48 -13.29
CA ALA A 48 2.32 -10.40 -12.30
C ALA A 48 0.94 -9.78 -12.07
N GLN A 49 0.19 -9.56 -13.15
CA GLN A 49 -1.15 -8.97 -13.10
C GLN A 49 -2.13 -9.93 -12.43
N GLU A 50 -2.10 -11.21 -12.78
CA GLU A 50 -2.92 -12.24 -12.17
C GLU A 50 -2.65 -12.36 -10.66
N LEU A 51 -1.37 -12.35 -10.25
CA LEU A 51 -0.98 -12.34 -8.84
C LEU A 51 -1.53 -11.13 -8.06
N LEU A 52 -1.52 -9.94 -8.66
CA LEU A 52 -2.10 -8.74 -8.04
C LEU A 52 -3.63 -8.83 -7.95
N GLU A 53 -4.29 -9.38 -8.96
CA GLU A 53 -5.74 -9.60 -8.92
C GLU A 53 -6.12 -10.59 -7.81
N GLN A 54 -5.38 -11.70 -7.69
CA GLN A 54 -5.57 -12.68 -6.62
C GLN A 54 -5.32 -12.06 -5.24
N MET A 55 -4.24 -11.28 -5.08
CA MET A 55 -3.95 -10.54 -3.84
C MET A 55 -5.08 -9.56 -3.49
N GLY A 56 -5.67 -8.89 -4.48
CA GLY A 56 -6.83 -8.01 -4.30
C GLY A 56 -8.08 -8.75 -3.79
N LEU A 57 -8.31 -9.98 -4.28
CA LEU A 57 -9.43 -10.82 -3.81
C LEU A 57 -9.22 -11.25 -2.35
N GLU A 58 -8.02 -11.70 -2.00
CA GLU A 58 -7.67 -12.09 -0.62
C GLU A 58 -7.76 -10.92 0.36
N VAL A 59 -7.28 -9.73 -0.03
CA VAL A 59 -7.40 -8.52 0.79
C VAL A 59 -8.86 -8.17 1.07
N ARG A 60 -9.77 -8.50 0.14
CA ARG A 60 -11.22 -8.32 0.35
C ARG A 60 -11.78 -9.27 1.40
N GLU A 61 -11.10 -10.35 1.76
CA GLU A 61 -11.51 -11.25 2.85
C GLU A 61 -10.96 -10.81 4.21
N LEU A 62 -9.89 -10.01 4.26
CA LEU A 62 -9.25 -9.54 5.50
C LEU A 62 -10.11 -8.53 6.30
N ASN A 63 -9.81 -8.36 7.59
CA ASN A 63 -10.47 -7.36 8.45
C ASN A 63 -10.31 -5.92 7.91
N PRO A 64 -11.34 -5.05 8.02
CA PRO A 64 -11.35 -3.71 7.41
C PRO A 64 -10.20 -2.80 7.87
N GLY A 65 -9.66 -3.01 9.08
CA GLY A 65 -8.52 -2.25 9.59
C GLY A 65 -7.21 -2.50 8.83
N LEU A 66 -6.95 -3.74 8.38
CA LEU A 66 -5.76 -4.05 7.58
C LEU A 66 -5.95 -3.73 6.10
N ARG A 67 -7.20 -3.72 5.61
CA ARG A 67 -7.51 -3.45 4.19
C ARG A 67 -6.95 -2.13 3.69
N SER A 68 -7.03 -1.05 4.47
CA SER A 68 -6.55 0.26 4.01
C SER A 68 -5.05 0.27 3.73
N SER A 69 -4.25 -0.41 4.57
CA SER A 69 -2.80 -0.51 4.38
C SER A 69 -2.46 -1.38 3.16
N PHE A 70 -3.13 -2.53 3.03
CA PHE A 70 -2.92 -3.43 1.89
C PHE A 70 -3.41 -2.85 0.56
N ASN A 71 -4.52 -2.12 0.53
CA ASN A 71 -4.99 -1.42 -0.66
C ASN A 71 -3.98 -0.37 -1.13
N GLY A 72 -3.36 0.37 -0.20
CA GLY A 72 -2.28 1.30 -0.52
C GLY A 72 -1.07 0.59 -1.14
N LYS A 73 -0.63 -0.54 -0.56
CA LYS A 73 0.43 -1.38 -1.13
C LYS A 73 0.05 -1.91 -2.53
N LEU A 74 -1.17 -2.40 -2.70
CA LEU A 74 -1.67 -2.94 -3.97
C LEU A 74 -1.71 -1.87 -5.06
N GLN A 75 -2.13 -0.65 -4.72
CA GLN A 75 -2.15 0.48 -5.64
C GLN A 75 -0.74 0.90 -6.07
N VAL A 76 0.22 0.91 -5.14
CA VAL A 76 1.64 1.16 -5.44
C VAL A 76 2.20 0.07 -6.34
N ALA A 77 1.93 -1.19 -6.02
CA ALA A 77 2.34 -2.35 -6.83
C ALA A 77 1.76 -2.28 -8.26
N GLN A 78 0.48 -1.97 -8.40
CA GLN A 78 -0.16 -1.83 -9.70
C GLN A 78 0.41 -0.66 -10.51
N ALA A 79 0.72 0.47 -9.86
CA ALA A 79 1.37 1.61 -10.51
C ALA A 79 2.80 1.27 -10.97
N GLU A 80 3.56 0.52 -10.16
CA GLU A 80 4.89 0.03 -10.51
C GLU A 80 4.85 -0.91 -11.73
N LEU A 81 3.93 -1.87 -11.75
CA LEU A 81 3.76 -2.79 -12.89
C LEU A 81 3.43 -2.03 -14.18
N LYS A 82 2.50 -1.06 -14.12
CA LYS A 82 2.16 -0.21 -15.28
C LYS A 82 3.37 0.59 -15.77
N ARG A 83 4.20 1.11 -14.86
CA ARG A 83 5.44 1.80 -15.21
C ARG A 83 6.42 0.86 -15.91
N LEU A 84 6.62 -0.35 -15.40
CA LEU A 84 7.48 -1.38 -16.01
C LEU A 84 6.99 -1.76 -17.42
N GLN A 85 5.67 -1.89 -17.61
CA GLN A 85 5.07 -2.13 -18.92
C GLN A 85 5.35 -1.00 -19.92
N ALA A 86 5.25 0.26 -19.48
CA ALA A 86 5.54 1.41 -20.31
C ALA A 86 7.04 1.47 -20.70
N GLU A 87 7.95 1.21 -19.76
CA GLU A 87 9.39 1.17 -20.02
C GLU A 87 9.77 0.05 -21.00
N TYR A 88 9.16 -1.13 -20.85
CA TYR A 88 9.36 -2.24 -21.75
C TYR A 88 8.85 -1.92 -23.17
N ARG A 89 7.65 -1.33 -23.30
CA ARG A 89 7.11 -0.89 -24.61
C ARG A 89 8.03 0.14 -25.29
N LEU A 90 8.48 1.14 -24.54
CA LEU A 90 9.41 2.16 -25.05
C LEU A 90 10.74 1.53 -25.53
N THR A 91 11.27 0.58 -24.76
CA THR A 91 12.52 -0.13 -25.11
C THR A 91 12.34 -1.01 -26.36
N LYS A 92 11.17 -1.64 -26.51
CA LYS A 92 10.79 -2.45 -27.68
C LYS A 92 10.64 -1.60 -28.95
N ASP A 93 10.01 -0.43 -28.85
CA ASP A 93 9.73 0.46 -29.99
C ASP A 93 10.97 1.23 -30.49
N LYS A 94 11.81 1.71 -29.57
CA LYS A 94 13.06 2.41 -29.91
C LYS A 94 13.97 1.55 -30.79
N GLN A 95 13.96 0.23 -30.57
CA GLN A 95 14.81 -0.72 -31.29
C GLN A 95 14.20 -1.19 -32.62
N ARG A 96 12.88 -1.39 -32.70
CA ARG A 96 12.20 -1.63 -34.00
C ARG A 96 12.45 -0.49 -34.99
N SER A 97 12.45 0.75 -34.51
CA SER A 97 12.75 1.93 -35.33
C SER A 97 14.20 1.96 -35.82
N GLN A 98 15.14 1.41 -35.04
CA GLN A 98 16.55 1.31 -35.43
C GLN A 98 16.77 0.24 -36.52
N ALA A 99 16.06 -0.89 -36.46
CA ALA A 99 16.13 -1.94 -37.47
C ALA A 99 15.57 -1.50 -38.84
N ASN A 100 14.44 -0.77 -38.85
CA ASN A 100 13.79 -0.36 -40.10
C ASN A 100 14.55 0.75 -40.85
N THR A 101 15.36 1.57 -40.16
CA THR A 101 16.15 2.62 -40.83
C THR A 101 17.29 2.02 -41.67
N PHE A 102 17.77 0.82 -41.35
CA PHE A 102 18.90 0.21 -42.07
C PHE A 102 18.49 -0.47 -43.38
N THR A 103 17.26 -1.00 -43.48
CA THR A 103 16.83 -1.79 -44.66
C THR A 103 16.39 -0.94 -45.86
N THR A 104 16.17 0.37 -45.70
CA THR A 104 15.65 1.21 -46.79
C THR A 104 16.71 1.96 -47.58
N LEU A 105 18.00 1.83 -47.22
CA LEU A 105 19.09 2.60 -47.84
C LEU A 105 19.94 1.80 -48.86
N ASP A 106 19.64 0.52 -49.10
CA ASP A 106 20.41 -0.31 -50.03
C ASP A 106 19.50 -0.99 -51.07
N LEU A 107 18.96 -0.21 -52.01
CA LEU A 107 18.49 -0.77 -53.27
C LEU A 107 18.78 0.19 -54.44
N GLY A 108 19.98 0.04 -54.98
CA GLY A 108 20.17 -0.25 -56.40
C GLY A 108 19.75 0.81 -57.41
N ASP A 109 20.67 1.74 -57.63
CA ASP A 109 20.92 2.56 -58.81
C ASP A 109 20.80 1.78 -60.15
N SER A 110 19.84 2.14 -61.02
CA SER A 110 19.93 2.05 -62.51
C SER A 110 18.64 2.51 -63.21
N TYR A 111 18.83 3.30 -64.28
CA TYR A 111 17.88 3.89 -65.27
C TYR A 111 17.33 5.29 -64.93
N GLU A 112 17.92 6.31 -65.57
CA GLU A 112 18.03 7.71 -65.13
C GLU A 112 16.93 8.69 -65.59
N ASP A 113 16.10 8.40 -66.60
CA ASP A 113 15.24 9.46 -67.18
C ASP A 113 13.75 9.41 -66.73
N VAL A 114 13.25 8.22 -66.40
CA VAL A 114 11.88 8.03 -65.83
C VAL A 114 11.91 8.15 -64.30
N SER A 115 13.09 7.96 -63.69
CA SER A 115 13.28 7.84 -62.25
C SER A 115 13.09 9.15 -61.48
N ILE A 116 13.38 10.33 -62.07
CA ILE A 116 13.23 11.62 -61.38
C ILE A 116 11.78 11.87 -60.97
N SER A 117 10.82 11.58 -61.87
CA SER A 117 9.40 11.75 -61.59
C SER A 117 8.88 10.75 -60.55
N THR A 118 9.36 9.50 -60.60
CA THR A 118 9.00 8.47 -59.64
C THR A 118 9.66 8.69 -58.29
N ASP A 119 10.89 9.21 -58.22
CA ASP A 119 11.58 9.54 -56.97
C ASP A 119 10.89 10.74 -56.30
N GLN A 120 10.54 11.79 -57.04
CA GLN A 120 9.74 12.89 -56.50
C GLN A 120 8.38 12.40 -55.95
N ARG A 121 7.68 11.54 -56.70
CA ARG A 121 6.42 10.95 -56.23
C ARG A 121 6.63 10.07 -54.99
N GLN A 122 7.67 9.25 -54.97
CA GLN A 122 8.02 8.39 -53.84
C GLN A 122 8.36 9.21 -52.59
N ARG A 123 9.09 10.31 -52.74
CA ARG A 123 9.38 11.25 -51.64
C ARG A 123 8.13 11.94 -51.10
N LEU A 124 7.18 12.31 -51.96
CA LEU A 124 5.90 12.88 -51.52
C LEU A 124 5.05 11.84 -50.78
N LEU A 125 5.04 10.59 -51.25
CA LEU A 125 4.36 9.48 -50.58
C LEU A 125 4.99 9.18 -49.21
N ASP A 126 6.32 9.10 -49.12
CA ASP A 126 7.03 8.91 -47.85
C ASP A 126 6.80 10.08 -46.88
N ASN A 127 6.83 11.33 -47.36
CA ASN A 127 6.52 12.49 -46.53
C ASN A 127 5.07 12.46 -46.03
N SER A 128 4.11 12.11 -46.90
CA SER A 128 2.70 11.95 -46.52
C SER A 128 2.51 10.84 -45.50
N GLU A 129 3.15 9.69 -45.69
CA GLU A 129 3.10 8.57 -44.74
C GLU A 129 3.74 8.96 -43.40
N ARG A 130 4.84 9.72 -43.41
CA ARG A 130 5.47 10.24 -42.19
C ARG A 130 4.59 11.25 -41.47
N ILE A 131 3.89 12.13 -42.18
CA ILE A 131 2.92 13.07 -41.60
C ILE A 131 1.77 12.30 -40.97
N GLU A 132 1.19 11.34 -41.67
CA GLU A 132 0.08 10.52 -41.17
C GLU A 132 0.49 9.74 -39.91
N ARG A 133 1.65 9.07 -39.93
CA ARG A 133 2.21 8.38 -38.75
C ARG A 133 2.45 9.33 -37.58
N THR A 134 2.96 10.54 -37.83
CA THR A 134 3.21 11.54 -36.78
C THR A 134 1.91 12.09 -36.23
N GLY A 135 0.91 12.33 -37.08
CA GLY A 135 -0.44 12.72 -36.69
C GLY A 135 -1.09 11.68 -35.79
N ASN A 136 -1.07 10.41 -36.20
CA ASN A 136 -1.60 9.31 -35.39
C ASN A 136 -0.87 9.19 -34.03
N ARG A 137 0.46 9.35 -34.02
CA ARG A 137 1.25 9.37 -32.77
C ARG A 137 0.91 10.56 -31.87
N LEU A 138 0.65 11.73 -32.45
CA LEU A 138 0.28 12.93 -31.69
C LEU A 138 -1.13 12.78 -31.08
N THR A 139 -2.09 12.26 -31.85
CA THR A 139 -3.44 11.96 -31.37
C THR A 139 -3.42 10.91 -30.26
N GLU A 140 -2.63 9.85 -30.43
CA GLU A 140 -2.47 8.82 -29.39
C GLU A 140 -1.77 9.38 -28.15
N GLY A 141 -0.71 10.17 -28.31
CA GLY A 141 -0.03 10.84 -27.20
C GLY A 141 -0.95 11.81 -26.44
N TYR A 142 -1.80 12.55 -27.16
CA TYR A 142 -2.81 13.43 -26.56
C TYR A 142 -3.87 12.63 -25.78
N ARG A 143 -4.34 11.51 -26.33
CA ARG A 143 -5.28 10.60 -25.66
C ARG A 143 -4.68 10.03 -24.37
N VAL A 144 -3.44 9.56 -24.43
CA VAL A 144 -2.71 9.06 -23.26
C VAL A 144 -2.49 10.18 -22.24
N ALA A 145 -2.13 11.39 -22.66
CA ALA A 145 -1.97 12.52 -21.76
C ALA A 145 -3.26 12.85 -21.00
N LEU A 146 -4.40 12.89 -21.68
CA LEU A 146 -5.72 13.09 -21.04
C LEU A 146 -6.07 11.96 -20.07
N GLU A 147 -5.82 10.70 -20.44
CA GLU A 147 -6.03 9.55 -19.56
C GLU A 147 -5.13 9.64 -18.31
N THR A 148 -3.88 10.07 -18.47
CA THR A 148 -2.96 10.28 -17.35
C THR A 148 -3.35 11.48 -16.48
N GLU A 149 -3.91 12.55 -17.04
CA GLU A 149 -4.44 13.69 -16.29
C GLU A 149 -5.66 13.25 -15.45
N GLN A 150 -6.58 12.49 -16.04
CA GLN A 150 -7.75 11.96 -15.34
C GLN A 150 -7.36 10.99 -14.21
N LEU A 151 -6.44 10.05 -14.48
CA LEU A 151 -5.91 9.14 -13.47
C LEU A 151 -5.19 9.91 -12.36
N GLY A 152 -4.36 10.90 -12.71
CA GLY A 152 -3.67 11.76 -11.76
C GLY A 152 -4.63 12.54 -10.87
N ALA A 153 -5.68 13.12 -11.45
CA ALA A 153 -6.74 13.81 -10.71
C ALA A 153 -7.49 12.87 -9.76
N GLN A 154 -7.77 11.63 -10.19
CA GLN A 154 -8.38 10.62 -9.34
C GLN A 154 -7.48 10.23 -8.16
N VAL A 155 -6.18 10.01 -8.39
CA VAL A 155 -5.22 9.70 -7.33
C VAL A 155 -5.11 10.85 -6.33
N LEU A 156 -5.07 12.10 -6.80
CA LEU A 156 -5.06 13.27 -5.93
C LEU A 156 -6.33 13.37 -5.07
N ASN A 157 -7.49 13.04 -5.65
CA ASN A 157 -8.76 13.01 -4.92
C ASN A 157 -8.76 11.89 -3.85
N ASP A 158 -8.28 10.70 -4.19
CA ASP A 158 -8.13 9.59 -3.23
C ASP A 158 -7.18 9.96 -2.09
N LEU A 159 -6.04 10.59 -2.39
CA LEU A 159 -5.11 11.08 -1.37
C LEU A 159 -5.73 12.17 -0.48
N HIS A 160 -6.56 13.03 -1.05
CA HIS A 160 -7.30 14.03 -0.28
C HIS A 160 -8.31 13.36 0.68
N HIS A 161 -9.06 12.39 0.19
CA HIS A 161 -10.00 11.62 1.01
C HIS A 161 -9.28 10.80 2.09
N GLN A 162 -8.14 10.19 1.77
CA GLN A 162 -7.28 9.50 2.76
C GLN A 162 -6.74 10.48 3.81
N ARG A 163 -6.36 11.69 3.42
CA ARG A 163 -5.94 12.73 4.38
C ARG A 163 -7.08 13.13 5.30
N GLU A 164 -8.28 13.36 4.76
CA GLU A 164 -9.46 13.71 5.55
C GLU A 164 -9.84 12.60 6.53
N THR A 165 -9.86 11.34 6.09
CA THR A 165 -10.13 10.19 6.96
C THR A 165 -9.07 10.02 8.04
N LEU A 166 -7.78 10.22 7.73
CA LEU A 166 -6.70 10.22 8.72
C LEU A 166 -6.81 11.38 9.71
N GLN A 167 -7.18 12.58 9.25
CA GLN A 167 -7.42 13.72 10.12
C GLN A 167 -8.63 13.49 11.03
N GLY A 168 -9.71 12.93 10.50
CA GLY A 168 -10.89 12.52 11.26
C GLY A 168 -10.58 11.43 12.29
N ALA A 169 -9.80 10.41 11.91
CA ALA A 169 -9.34 9.36 12.81
C ALA A 169 -8.46 9.92 13.93
N ARG A 170 -7.53 10.84 13.61
CA ARG A 170 -6.70 11.53 14.60
C ARG A 170 -7.52 12.41 15.54
N ALA A 171 -8.52 13.11 15.02
CA ALA A 171 -9.43 13.92 15.84
C ALA A 171 -10.22 13.03 16.81
N ARG A 172 -10.81 11.92 16.32
CA ARG A 172 -11.50 10.93 17.14
C ARG A 172 -10.58 10.29 18.17
N LEU A 173 -9.37 9.88 17.80
CA LEU A 173 -8.38 9.32 18.75
C LEU A 173 -8.02 10.33 19.85
N ARG A 174 -7.89 11.62 19.51
CA ARG A 174 -7.61 12.66 20.50
C ARG A 174 -8.79 12.88 21.44
N GLU A 175 -10.02 12.84 20.92
CA GLU A 175 -11.25 12.92 21.70
C GLU A 175 -11.40 11.70 22.63
N THR A 176 -11.26 10.48 22.09
CA THR A 176 -11.30 9.24 22.88
C THR A 176 -10.19 9.22 23.94
N ASN A 177 -8.98 9.72 23.66
CA ASN A 177 -7.93 9.80 24.68
C ASN A 177 -8.27 10.84 25.77
N ALA A 178 -8.92 11.94 25.41
CA ALA A 178 -9.43 12.91 26.39
C ALA A 178 -10.56 12.30 27.25
N GLU A 179 -11.43 11.48 26.65
CA GLU A 179 -12.45 10.72 27.38
C GLU A 179 -11.84 9.65 28.28
N LEU A 180 -10.81 8.92 27.85
CA LEU A 180 -10.06 7.96 28.67
C LEU A 180 -9.39 8.66 29.86
N GLY A 181 -8.86 9.87 29.67
CA GLY A 181 -8.34 10.70 30.77
C GLY A 181 -9.42 11.09 31.78
N ARG A 182 -10.63 11.44 31.31
CA ARG A 182 -11.77 11.73 32.19
C ARG A 182 -12.29 10.48 32.89
N ALA A 183 -12.42 9.37 32.17
CA ALA A 183 -12.85 8.09 32.68
C ALA A 183 -11.88 7.54 33.73
N SER A 184 -10.56 7.66 33.51
CA SER A 184 -9.58 7.25 34.51
C SER A 184 -9.65 8.11 35.78
N ARG A 185 -9.89 9.42 35.65
CA ARG A 185 -10.12 10.31 36.79
C ARG A 185 -11.39 9.93 37.55
N THR A 186 -12.51 9.68 36.88
CA THR A 186 -13.76 9.28 37.54
C THR A 186 -13.63 7.90 38.18
N LEU A 187 -13.05 6.93 37.48
CA LEU A 187 -12.76 5.59 38.02
C LEU A 187 -11.85 5.66 39.25
N ASN A 188 -10.80 6.48 39.24
CA ASN A 188 -9.94 6.64 40.41
C ASN A 188 -10.71 7.25 41.60
N THR A 189 -11.60 8.23 41.36
CA THR A 189 -12.46 8.76 42.43
C THR A 189 -13.46 7.71 42.96
N MET A 190 -14.00 6.85 42.09
CA MET A 190 -14.86 5.74 42.49
C MET A 190 -14.07 4.68 43.28
N MET A 191 -12.85 4.35 42.85
CA MET A 191 -11.96 3.39 43.51
C MET A 191 -11.55 3.88 44.90
N LEU A 192 -11.14 5.15 45.03
CA LEU A 192 -10.81 5.75 46.33
C LEU A 192 -12.03 5.80 47.26
N ARG A 193 -13.22 6.09 46.72
CA ARG A 193 -14.47 6.06 47.48
C ARG A 193 -14.80 4.65 47.98
N ALA A 194 -14.67 3.64 47.13
CA ALA A 194 -14.92 2.24 47.48
C ALA A 194 -13.91 1.71 48.51
N LEU A 195 -12.63 2.09 48.38
CA LEU A 195 -11.61 1.76 49.39
C LEU A 195 -11.91 2.42 50.73
N ARG A 196 -12.28 3.71 50.74
CA ARG A 196 -12.68 4.43 51.96
C ARG A 196 -13.84 3.75 52.67
N GLU A 197 -14.88 3.36 51.93
CA GLU A 197 -16.03 2.65 52.49
C GLU A 197 -15.64 1.33 53.14
N LYS A 198 -14.79 0.53 52.47
CA LYS A 198 -14.27 -0.72 53.02
C LYS A 198 -13.41 -0.51 54.27
N VAL A 199 -12.52 0.48 54.27
CA VAL A 199 -11.68 0.81 55.44
C VAL A 199 -12.55 1.20 56.64
N VAL A 200 -13.60 1.99 56.43
CA VAL A 200 -14.55 2.35 57.49
C VAL A 200 -15.27 1.12 58.03
N LEU A 201 -15.76 0.23 57.16
CA LEU A 201 -16.42 -1.01 57.57
C LEU A 201 -15.49 -1.91 58.40
N TYR A 202 -14.26 -2.15 57.94
CA TYR A 202 -13.28 -2.94 58.68
C TYR A 202 -12.90 -2.28 60.02
N GLY A 203 -12.74 -0.96 60.04
CA GLY A 203 -12.46 -0.20 61.27
C GLY A 203 -13.55 -0.35 62.32
N VAL A 204 -14.83 -0.27 61.92
CA VAL A 204 -15.98 -0.50 62.82
C VAL A 204 -16.01 -1.95 63.32
N GLY A 205 -15.77 -2.93 62.44
CA GLY A 205 -15.72 -4.35 62.82
C GLY A 205 -14.64 -4.65 63.85
N VAL A 206 -13.41 -4.15 63.65
CA VAL A 206 -12.31 -4.31 64.61
C VAL A 206 -12.64 -3.64 65.95
N CYS A 207 -13.21 -2.43 65.91
CA CYS A 207 -13.61 -1.72 67.13
C CYS A 207 -14.66 -2.50 67.94
N PHE A 208 -15.63 -3.14 67.26
CA PHE A 208 -16.65 -3.97 67.89
C PHE A 208 -16.05 -5.23 68.55
N VAL A 209 -15.12 -5.91 67.87
CA VAL A 209 -14.41 -7.08 68.41
C VAL A 209 -13.57 -6.70 69.63
N VAL A 210 -12.87 -5.57 69.59
CA VAL A 210 -12.11 -5.06 70.74
C VAL A 210 -13.03 -4.73 71.92
N ALA A 211 -14.17 -4.07 71.68
CA ALA A 211 -15.12 -3.75 72.73
C ALA A 211 -15.69 -5.01 73.42
N VAL A 212 -16.02 -6.04 72.65
CA VAL A 212 -16.47 -7.35 73.18
C VAL A 212 -15.33 -8.06 73.92
N GLY A 213 -14.10 -8.01 73.41
CA GLY A 213 -12.94 -8.59 74.09
C GLY A 213 -12.66 -7.92 75.44
N VAL A 214 -12.77 -6.58 75.51
CA VAL A 214 -12.61 -5.81 76.74
C VAL A 214 -13.75 -6.07 77.72
N SER A 215 -15.00 -6.16 77.27
CA SER A 215 -16.14 -6.45 78.15
C SER A 215 -16.06 -7.86 78.73
N LEU A 216 -15.64 -8.85 77.93
CA LEU A 216 -15.35 -10.20 78.41
C LEU A 216 -14.16 -10.23 79.36
N TYR A 217 -13.09 -9.47 79.09
CA TYR A 217 -11.98 -9.36 80.02
C TYR A 217 -12.42 -8.72 81.34
N LEU A 218 -13.20 -7.64 81.34
CA LEU A 218 -13.71 -7.02 82.57
C LEU A 218 -14.70 -7.92 83.32
N THR A 219 -15.45 -8.77 82.61
CA THR A 219 -16.42 -9.69 83.21
C THR A 219 -15.76 -10.96 83.75
N PHE A 220 -14.75 -11.49 83.05
CA PHE A 220 -14.13 -12.77 83.34
C PHE A 220 -12.78 -12.64 84.06
N ALA A 221 -12.11 -11.48 84.01
CA ALA A 221 -11.01 -11.18 84.91
C ALA A 221 -11.61 -11.15 86.32
N PRO A 222 -11.33 -12.16 87.15
CA PRO A 222 -11.84 -12.19 88.50
C PRO A 222 -11.33 -10.94 89.18
N SER A 223 -12.24 -10.13 89.69
CA SER A 223 -11.94 -9.09 90.67
C SER A 223 -11.41 -9.76 91.93
N SER A 224 -10.15 -10.20 91.90
CA SER A 224 -9.34 -10.41 93.09
C SER A 224 -8.99 -9.04 93.66
N SER A 225 -9.99 -8.39 94.26
CA SER A 225 -9.80 -7.38 95.27
C SER A 225 -10.73 -7.68 96.42
N SER A 226 -10.59 -8.89 96.96
CA SER A 226 -10.85 -9.19 98.36
C SER A 226 -9.64 -8.71 99.17
N THR A 227 -9.80 -7.63 99.93
CA THR A 227 -9.09 -7.22 101.18
C THR A 227 -9.14 -5.70 101.24
N ALA A 228 -9.39 -5.00 102.34
CA ALA A 228 -9.81 -5.31 103.70
C ALA A 228 -9.87 -3.92 104.35
N SER A 229 -10.98 -3.54 104.96
CA SER A 229 -10.98 -2.51 106.00
C SER A 229 -12.00 -2.97 107.02
N SER A 230 -11.44 -3.53 108.09
CA SER A 230 -12.06 -3.94 109.34
C SER A 230 -13.08 -2.93 109.89
#